data_AF-A0A0F9PEE4-F1
#
_entry.id   AF-A0A0F9PEE4-F1
#
_cell.length_a   1.000
_cell.length_b   1.000
_cell.length_c   1.000
_cell.angle_alpha   90.00
_cell.angle_beta   90.00
_cell.angle_gamma   90.00
#
_symmetry.space_group_name_H-M   'P 1'
#
loop_
_entity.id
_entity.type
_entity.pdbx_description
1 polymer ?
#
loop_
_entity_poly.entity_id
_entity_poly.type
_entity_poly.pdbx_seq_one_letter_code
_entity_poly.pdbx_strand_id
1 'polypeptide(L)'
;MKKPPLATLSKQEYELRLNKMLLAALGKCWMYWPPRAEVKRRCKDPNRPGWSICEQCHESREVLKVDHINPCVDPVKGNTSWGEYIERRFVFGTDGLQGLCTDCHGAKSKEENKIRQGIKKHG
;
A
#
# COMPACT_ATOMS: atom_id res chain seq x y z
N MET A 1 21.59 12.60 14.94
CA MET A 1 20.90 13.69 15.68
C MET A 1 19.81 13.10 16.57
N LYS A 2 19.72 13.49 17.85
CA LYS A 2 18.61 13.10 18.72
C LYS A 2 17.35 13.87 18.31
N LYS A 3 16.20 13.21 18.18
CA LYS A 3 14.94 13.89 17.82
C LYS A 3 14.53 14.82 18.97
N PRO A 4 14.01 16.02 18.70
CA PRO A 4 13.56 16.94 19.74
C PRO A 4 12.45 16.31 20.60
N PRO A 5 12.36 16.68 21.90
CA PRO A 5 11.25 16.26 22.77
C PRO A 5 9.89 16.66 22.18
N LEU A 6 8.84 15.87 22.44
CA LEU A 6 7.50 16.19 21.93
C LEU A 6 6.97 17.53 22.46
N ALA A 7 7.32 17.87 23.70
CA ALA A 7 6.88 19.09 24.37
C ALA A 7 7.40 20.39 23.73
N THR A 8 8.40 20.32 22.84
CA THR A 8 8.99 21.48 22.18
C THR A 8 8.54 21.63 20.73
N LEU A 9 7.63 20.77 20.25
CA LEU A 9 7.16 20.78 18.87
C LEU A 9 6.00 21.76 18.72
N SER A 10 5.95 22.46 17.58
CA SER A 10 4.71 23.06 17.12
C SER A 10 3.64 21.99 16.88
N LYS A 11 2.36 22.39 16.87
CA LYS A 11 1.24 21.48 16.59
C LYS A 11 1.42 20.73 15.26
N GLN A 12 1.90 21.42 14.23
CA GLN A 12 2.16 20.84 12.91
C GLN A 12 3.26 19.78 12.94
N GLU A 13 4.37 20.04 13.64
CA GLU A 13 5.46 19.08 13.78
C GLU A 13 5.03 17.86 14.61
N TYR A 14 4.23 18.08 15.66
CA TYR A 14 3.63 17.01 16.44
C TYR A 14 2.75 16.11 15.57
N GLU A 15 1.83 16.69 14.79
CA GLU A 15 0.93 15.94 13.90
C GLU A 15 1.70 15.17 12.83
N LEU A 16 2.73 15.76 12.22
CA LEU A 16 3.60 15.06 11.26
C LEU A 16 4.31 13.87 11.90
N ARG A 17 4.77 14.01 13.14
CA ARG A 17 5.44 12.93 13.87
C ARG A 17 4.45 11.84 14.26
N LEU A 18 3.27 12.20 14.76
CA LEU A 18 2.20 11.28 15.08
C LEU A 18 1.78 10.50 13.84
N ASN A 19 1.54 11.18 12.72
CA ASN A 19 1.11 10.56 11.47
C ASN A 19 2.14 9.53 10.98
N LYS A 20 3.44 9.84 11.06
CA LYS A 20 4.51 8.87 10.74
C LYS A 20 4.47 7.63 11.64
N MET A 21 4.19 7.81 12.93
CA MET A 21 4.07 6.69 13.87
C MET A 21 2.84 5.82 13.56
N LEU A 22 1.70 6.46 13.28
CA LEU A 22 0.46 5.77 12.91
C LEU A 22 0.62 4.99 11.60
N LEU A 23 1.19 5.60 10.55
CA LEU A 23 1.48 4.92 9.29
C LEU A 23 2.37 3.68 9.51
N ALA A 24 3.39 3.78 10.36
CA ALA A 24 4.26 2.66 10.69
C ALA A 24 3.51 1.55 11.45
N ALA A 25 2.67 1.90 12.42
CA ALA A 25 1.86 0.95 13.17
C ALA A 25 0.86 0.21 12.27
N LEU A 26 0.10 0.95 11.45
CA LEU A 26 -0.83 0.39 10.47
C LEU A 26 -0.11 -0.45 9.41
N GLY A 27 1.12 -0.07 9.06
CA GLY A 27 2.02 -0.84 8.21
C GLY A 27 2.33 -2.22 8.79
N LYS A 28 2.59 -2.30 10.10
CA LYS A 28 2.79 -3.58 10.80
C LYS A 28 1.51 -4.39 10.87
N CYS A 29 0.37 -3.78 11.23
CA CYS A 29 -0.92 -4.46 11.28
C CYS A 29 -1.29 -5.09 9.91
N TRP A 30 -1.05 -4.36 8.82
CA TRP A 30 -1.25 -4.85 7.45
C TRP A 30 -0.53 -6.17 7.15
N MET A 31 0.65 -6.40 7.72
CA MET A 31 1.40 -7.64 7.48
C MET A 31 0.66 -8.88 7.99
N TYR A 32 -0.21 -8.71 8.99
CA TYR A 32 -1.01 -9.74 9.63
C TYR A 32 -2.48 -9.75 9.14
N TRP A 33 -2.86 -8.87 8.21
CA TRP A 33 -4.24 -8.82 7.72
C TRP A 33 -4.60 -10.10 6.94
N PRO A 34 -5.62 -10.87 7.34
CA PRO A 34 -5.88 -12.20 6.76
C PRO A 34 -6.09 -12.22 5.24
N PRO A 35 -6.83 -11.28 4.63
CA PRO A 35 -6.96 -11.21 3.17
C PRO A 35 -5.63 -11.12 2.42
N ARG A 36 -4.59 -10.52 3.02
CA ARG A 36 -3.26 -10.47 2.42
C ARG A 36 -2.65 -11.87 2.29
N ALA A 37 -2.83 -12.72 3.29
CA ALA A 37 -2.37 -14.10 3.24
C ALA A 37 -3.18 -14.95 2.25
N GLU A 38 -4.49 -14.68 2.13
CA GLU A 38 -5.37 -15.32 1.15
C GLU A 38 -4.95 -15.02 -0.29
N VAL A 39 -4.62 -13.76 -0.62
CA VAL A 39 -4.10 -13.40 -1.96
C VAL A 39 -2.81 -14.18 -2.26
N LYS A 40 -1.88 -14.28 -1.30
CA LYS A 40 -0.66 -15.07 -1.50
C LYS A 40 -0.92 -16.55 -1.76
N ARG A 41 -1.98 -17.11 -1.17
CA ARG A 41 -2.39 -18.50 -1.40
C ARG A 41 -3.06 -18.67 -2.76
N ARG A 42 -3.97 -17.77 -3.14
CA ARG A 42 -4.68 -17.87 -4.43
C ARG A 42 -3.74 -17.68 -5.63
N CYS A 43 -2.69 -16.87 -5.46
CA CYS A 43 -1.68 -16.67 -6.50
C CYS A 43 -0.65 -17.79 -6.59
N LYS A 44 -0.75 -18.92 -5.86
CA LYS A 44 0.27 -19.98 -5.96
C LYS A 44 0.26 -20.64 -7.35
N ASP A 45 1.45 -20.87 -7.90
CA ASP A 45 1.60 -21.59 -9.17
C ASP A 45 1.46 -23.11 -8.94
N PRO A 46 0.46 -23.78 -9.55
CA PRO A 46 0.25 -25.22 -9.38
C PRO A 46 1.34 -26.05 -10.04
N ASN A 47 2.04 -25.52 -11.04
CA ASN A 47 3.06 -26.23 -11.82
C ASN A 47 4.47 -25.98 -11.29
N ARG A 48 4.65 -24.99 -10.41
CA ARG A 48 5.96 -24.57 -9.92
C ARG A 48 5.95 -24.30 -8.41
N PRO A 49 6.25 -25.31 -7.58
CA PRO A 49 6.29 -25.15 -6.12
C PRO A 49 7.16 -23.99 -5.67
N GLY A 50 6.64 -23.20 -4.72
CA GLY A 50 7.31 -21.99 -4.20
C GLY A 50 7.03 -20.73 -5.01
N TRP A 51 6.63 -20.84 -6.28
CA TRP A 51 6.36 -19.71 -7.17
C TRP A 51 4.90 -19.26 -7.08
N SER A 52 4.62 -18.10 -7.65
CA SER A 52 3.28 -17.50 -7.68
C SER A 52 2.98 -16.87 -9.03
N ILE A 53 1.75 -17.00 -9.51
CA ILE A 53 1.26 -16.39 -10.74
C ILE A 53 0.89 -14.93 -10.45
N CYS A 54 1.45 -14.01 -11.24
CA CYS A 54 1.08 -12.60 -11.20
C CYS A 54 -0.34 -12.40 -11.75
N GLU A 55 -1.21 -11.69 -11.06
CA GLU A 55 -2.60 -11.49 -11.50
C GLU A 55 -2.72 -10.48 -12.65
N GLN A 56 -1.67 -9.73 -12.95
CA GLN A 56 -1.68 -8.75 -14.05
C GLN A 56 -1.03 -9.25 -15.34
N CYS A 57 0.12 -9.92 -15.26
CA CYS A 57 0.79 -10.45 -16.46
C CYS A 57 0.59 -11.95 -16.65
N HIS A 58 -0.05 -12.64 -15.70
CA HIS A 58 -0.32 -14.08 -15.72
C HIS A 58 0.92 -14.99 -15.81
N GLU A 59 2.11 -14.43 -15.62
CA GLU A 59 3.37 -15.16 -15.60
C GLU A 59 3.71 -15.69 -14.20
N SER A 60 4.40 -16.84 -14.17
CA SER A 60 4.98 -17.42 -12.96
C SER A 60 6.17 -16.61 -12.46
N ARG A 61 6.17 -16.24 -11.17
CA ARG A 61 7.18 -15.38 -10.55
C ARG A 61 7.59 -15.91 -9.18
N GLU A 62 8.87 -15.79 -8.87
CA GLU A 62 9.43 -16.19 -7.58
C GLU A 62 8.97 -15.26 -6.44
N VAL A 63 8.85 -13.97 -6.74
CA VAL A 63 8.50 -12.93 -5.78
C VAL A 63 7.22 -12.23 -6.21
N LEU A 64 6.27 -12.18 -5.28
CA LEU A 64 4.97 -11.54 -5.44
C LEU A 64 4.71 -10.58 -4.28
N LYS A 65 4.20 -9.39 -4.60
CA LYS A 65 3.74 -8.36 -3.67
C LYS A 65 2.21 -8.35 -3.68
N VAL A 66 1.62 -8.24 -2.50
CA VAL A 66 0.18 -7.98 -2.39
C VAL A 66 -0.02 -6.48 -2.38
N ASP A 67 -0.83 -6.00 -3.30
CA ASP A 67 -1.08 -4.60 -3.55
C ASP A 67 -2.58 -4.30 -3.52
N HIS A 68 -2.94 -3.05 -3.23
CA HIS A 68 -4.33 -2.61 -3.23
C HIS A 68 -4.77 -2.24 -4.65
N ILE A 69 -5.92 -2.75 -5.10
CA ILE A 69 -6.50 -2.35 -6.40
C ILE A 69 -6.83 -0.86 -6.37
N ASN A 70 -7.55 -0.43 -5.34
CA ASN A 70 -7.77 0.97 -5.03
C ASN A 70 -6.69 1.46 -4.07
N PRO A 71 -5.83 2.42 -4.46
CA PRO A 71 -4.72 2.86 -3.61
C PRO A 71 -5.18 3.37 -2.25
N CYS A 72 -4.47 3.01 -1.18
CA CYS A 72 -4.76 3.45 0.19
C CYS A 72 -4.83 4.97 0.32
N VAL A 73 -4.03 5.69 -0.46
CA VAL A 73 -4.10 7.14 -0.63
C VAL A 73 -4.53 7.41 -2.05
N ASP A 74 -5.63 8.12 -2.19
CA ASP A 74 -6.18 8.48 -3.50
C ASP A 74 -5.15 9.28 -4.32
N PRO A 75 -4.75 8.82 -5.52
CA PRO A 75 -3.80 9.55 -6.35
C PRO A 75 -4.33 10.91 -6.80
N VAL A 76 -5.65 11.10 -6.81
CA VAL A 76 -6.32 12.33 -7.23
C VAL A 76 -6.59 13.24 -6.04
N LYS A 77 -7.30 12.72 -5.04
CA LYS A 77 -7.76 13.51 -3.88
C LYS A 77 -6.69 13.66 -2.79
N GLY A 78 -5.65 12.83 -2.81
CA GLY A 78 -4.68 12.76 -1.73
C GLY A 78 -5.25 12.09 -0.47
N ASN A 79 -4.69 12.43 0.68
CA ASN A 79 -5.15 11.91 1.97
C ASN A 79 -6.27 12.81 2.52
N THR A 80 -7.47 12.26 2.64
CA THR A 80 -8.68 12.97 3.09
C THR A 80 -8.88 12.83 4.60
N SER A 81 -8.82 11.60 5.13
CA SER A 81 -9.01 11.30 6.55
C SER A 81 -8.36 9.97 6.95
N TRP A 82 -8.16 9.77 8.26
CA TRP A 82 -7.69 8.49 8.81
C TRP A 82 -8.70 7.35 8.62
N GLY A 83 -10.00 7.65 8.67
CA GLY A 83 -11.06 6.65 8.44
C GLY A 83 -10.98 6.07 7.04
N GLU A 84 -10.95 6.94 6.02
CA GLU A 84 -10.84 6.51 4.62
C GLU A 84 -9.53 5.74 4.36
N TYR A 85 -8.40 6.18 4.93
CA TYR A 85 -7.14 5.46 4.80
C TYR A 85 -7.21 4.05 5.41
N ILE A 86 -7.82 3.90 6.59
CA ILE A 86 -7.96 2.61 7.27
C ILE A 86 -8.88 1.68 6.48
N GLU A 87 -10.03 2.17 6.02
CA GLU A 87 -10.97 1.40 5.18
C GLU A 87 -10.34 0.91 3.89
N ARG A 88 -9.61 1.78 3.18
CA ARG A 88 -8.89 1.40 1.95
C ARG A 88 -7.73 0.45 2.23
N ARG A 89 -7.09 0.53 3.41
CA ARG A 89 -5.95 -0.34 3.75
C ARG A 89 -6.37 -1.72 4.22
N PHE A 90 -7.42 -1.81 5.02
CA PHE A 90 -7.95 -3.05 5.59
C PHE A 90 -9.24 -3.44 4.89
N VAL A 91 -9.12 -3.68 3.58
CA VAL A 91 -10.26 -4.06 2.74
C VAL A 91 -10.93 -5.33 3.26
N PHE A 92 -12.25 -5.36 3.12
CA PHE A 92 -13.04 -6.54 3.41
C PHE A 92 -12.83 -7.59 2.31
N GLY A 93 -12.44 -8.81 2.70
CA GLY A 93 -12.14 -9.89 1.77
C GLY A 93 -10.95 -9.59 0.84
N THR A 94 -10.81 -10.38 -0.21
CA THR A 94 -9.65 -10.34 -1.12
C THR A 94 -9.87 -9.53 -2.39
N ASP A 95 -11.10 -9.07 -2.64
CA ASP A 95 -11.47 -8.42 -3.91
C ASP A 95 -10.87 -7.03 -4.07
N GLY A 96 -10.51 -6.37 -2.97
CA GLY A 96 -9.79 -5.10 -2.98
C GLY A 96 -8.27 -5.23 -3.16
N LEU A 97 -7.74 -6.45 -3.28
CA LEU A 97 -6.32 -6.74 -3.32
C LEU A 97 -5.95 -7.51 -4.59
N GLN A 98 -4.68 -7.39 -4.97
CA GLN A 98 -4.10 -8.13 -6.08
C GLN A 98 -2.65 -8.57 -5.81
N GLY A 99 -2.28 -9.71 -6.39
CA GLY A 99 -0.95 -10.28 -6.36
C GLY A 99 -0.11 -9.88 -7.57
N LEU A 100 0.86 -9.00 -7.38
CA LEU A 100 1.67 -8.44 -8.46
C LEU A 100 3.15 -8.82 -8.36
N CYS A 101 3.78 -9.10 -9.49
CA CYS A 101 5.23 -9.18 -9.58
C CYS A 101 5.88 -7.80 -9.38
N THR A 102 7.19 -7.76 -9.14
CA THR A 102 7.92 -6.50 -8.95
C THR A 102 7.76 -5.52 -10.11
N ASP A 103 7.73 -6.02 -11.35
CA ASP A 103 7.62 -5.19 -12.55
C ASP A 103 6.22 -4.58 -12.69
N CYS A 104 5.17 -5.40 -12.58
CA CYS A 104 3.77 -4.95 -12.64
C CYS A 104 3.44 -3.98 -11.51
N HIS A 105 3.86 -4.29 -10.28
CA HIS A 105 3.72 -3.39 -9.14
C HIS A 105 4.46 -2.06 -9.39
N GLY A 106 5.68 -2.13 -9.93
CA GLY A 106 6.46 -0.94 -10.28
C GLY A 106 5.77 -0.08 -11.34
N ALA A 107 5.20 -0.69 -12.37
CA ALA A 107 4.44 0.00 -13.42
C ALA A 107 3.21 0.71 -12.84
N LYS A 108 2.42 0.01 -12.01
CA LYS A 108 1.26 0.60 -11.32
C LYS A 108 1.65 1.79 -10.45
N SER A 109 2.64 1.63 -9.57
CA SER A 109 3.11 2.73 -8.72
C SER A 109 3.63 3.94 -9.51
N LYS A 110 4.27 3.71 -10.67
CA LYS A 110 4.70 4.81 -11.56
C LYS A 110 3.50 5.56 -12.13
N GLU A 111 2.45 4.86 -12.53
CA GLU A 111 1.25 5.49 -13.07
C GLU A 111 0.53 6.34 -12.01
N GLU A 112 0.32 5.79 -10.82
CA GLU A 112 -0.23 6.53 -9.67
C GLU A 112 0.60 7.77 -9.31
N ASN A 113 1.93 7.67 -9.42
CA ASN A 113 2.83 8.81 -9.22
C ASN A 113 2.64 9.89 -10.28
N LYS A 114 2.47 9.53 -11.55
CA LYS A 114 2.22 10.51 -12.63
C LYS A 114 0.93 11.28 -12.36
N ILE A 115 -0.14 10.59 -11.94
CA ILE A 115 -1.42 11.22 -11.59
C ILE A 115 -1.21 12.27 -10.48
N ARG A 116 -0.53 11.87 -9.39
CA ARG A 116 -0.20 12.79 -8.27
C ARG A 116 0.59 14.01 -8.71
N GLN A 117 1.56 13.83 -9.61
CA GLN A 117 2.38 14.93 -10.12
C GLN A 117 1.61 15.82 -11.10
N GLY A 118 0.72 15.25 -11.91
CA GLY A 118 -0.11 15.99 -12.86
C GLY A 118 -1.05 16.97 -12.15
N ILE A 119 -1.64 16.56 -11.04
CA ILE A 119 -2.57 17.41 -10.26
C ILE A 119 -1.84 18.57 -9.58
N LYS A 120 -0.65 18.32 -9.00
CA LYS A 120 0.19 19.38 -8.43
C LYS A 120 0.60 20.47 -9.42
N LYS A 121 0.54 20.19 -10.73
CA LYS A 121 0.84 21.18 -11.77
C LYS A 121 -0.38 22.03 -12.16
N HIS A 122 -1.59 21.62 -11.79
CA HIS A 122 -2.84 22.24 -12.24
C HIS A 122 -3.74 22.75 -11.10
N GLY A 123 -3.32 22.58 -9.84
CA GLY A 123 -3.98 23.14 -8.65
C GLY A 123 -2.96 23.86 -7.78
#